data_AF-A0A081HU23-F1
#
_entry.id   AF-A0A081HU23-F1
#
_cell.length_a   1.000
_cell.length_b   1.000
_cell.length_c   1.000
_cell.angle_alpha   90.00
_cell.angle_beta   90.00
_cell.angle_gamma   90.00
#
_symmetry.space_group_name_H-M   'P 1'
#
loop_
_entity.id
_entity.type
_entity.pdbx_description
1 polymer ?
#
loop_
_entity_poly.entity_id
_entity_poly.type
_entity_poly.pdbx_seq_one_letter_code
_entity_poly.pdbx_strand_id
1 'polypeptide(L)'
;MIMTLREQQWRKQAVCYLETSDAPELWTPEHRPKQDVRVHLEQMCRRCPVRQECAGDAVVSAAESGLYAGVWVPERRKKTQWAMAMGRLGEIAGLDAGSGELTTLGVSA
;
A
#
# COMPACT_ATOMS: atom_id res chain seq x y z
N MET A 1 17.73 15.55 -9.13
CA MET A 1 17.03 14.46 -8.42
C MET A 1 16.58 14.97 -7.07
N ILE A 2 15.39 15.58 -7.00
CA ILE A 2 14.76 16.02 -5.75
C ILE A 2 13.39 15.34 -5.71
N MET A 3 13.41 14.02 -5.54
CA MET A 3 12.27 13.29 -5.02
C MET A 3 12.61 12.94 -3.57
N THR A 4 11.60 12.93 -2.70
CA THR A 4 11.55 12.13 -1.48
C THR A 4 12.20 12.56 -0.14
N LEU A 5 12.12 13.82 0.32
CA LEU A 5 12.15 14.05 1.78
C LEU A 5 10.75 13.84 2.38
N ARG A 6 9.74 14.50 1.80
CA ARG A 6 8.34 14.33 2.21
C ARG A 6 7.79 12.94 1.86
N GLU A 7 8.15 12.41 0.69
CA GLU A 7 7.73 11.07 0.23
C GLU A 7 8.42 9.91 0.96
N GLN A 8 9.43 10.16 1.82
CA GLN A 8 9.94 9.14 2.76
C GLN A 8 9.53 9.42 4.21
N GLN A 9 9.00 10.61 4.51
CA GLN A 9 8.61 10.96 5.87
C GLN A 9 7.46 10.07 6.37
N TRP A 10 6.50 9.75 5.50
CA TRP A 10 5.38 8.87 5.84
C TRP A 10 5.85 7.47 6.23
N ARG A 11 6.93 6.95 5.63
CA ARG A 11 7.48 5.62 5.96
C ARG A 11 7.89 5.52 7.43
N LYS A 12 8.37 6.62 8.02
CA LYS A 12 8.75 6.68 9.44
C LYS A 12 7.55 6.59 10.39
N GLN A 13 6.33 6.82 9.88
CA GLN A 13 5.08 6.72 10.63
C GLN A 13 4.35 5.39 10.38
N ALA A 14 4.93 4.50 9.56
CA ALA A 14 4.32 3.22 9.27
C ALA A 14 4.44 2.28 10.48
N VAL A 15 3.32 1.65 10.87
CA VAL A 15 3.29 0.70 12.01
C VAL A 15 4.23 -0.47 11.76
N CYS A 16 4.32 -0.99 10.53
CA CYS A 16 5.28 -2.03 10.17
C CYS A 16 6.74 -1.58 10.39
N TYR A 17 7.05 -0.33 10.08
CA TYR A 17 8.37 0.21 10.34
C TYR A 17 8.63 0.36 11.85
N LEU A 18 7.65 0.85 12.61
CA LEU A 18 7.81 1.14 14.04
C LEU A 18 7.81 -0.12 14.94
N GLU A 19 6.96 -1.10 14.64
CA GLU A 19 6.79 -2.30 15.47
C GLU A 19 7.69 -3.46 15.02
N THR A 20 8.14 -3.47 13.77
CA THR A 20 8.94 -4.56 13.20
C THR A 20 10.16 -4.04 12.44
N SER A 21 10.84 -3.02 12.97
CA SER A 21 12.06 -2.45 12.35
C SER A 21 13.16 -3.50 12.11
N ASP A 22 13.26 -4.48 13.00
CA ASP A 22 14.31 -5.50 12.99
C ASP A 22 14.00 -6.72 12.10
N ALA A 23 12.84 -6.74 11.42
CA ALA A 23 12.38 -7.87 10.60
C ALA A 23 11.81 -7.43 9.23
N PRO A 24 12.62 -6.80 8.37
CA PRO A 24 12.18 -6.36 7.03
C PRO A 24 11.73 -7.52 6.12
N GLU A 25 12.35 -8.70 6.24
CA GLU A 25 12.07 -9.90 5.44
C GLU A 25 10.62 -10.42 5.60
N LEU A 26 9.95 -10.03 6.69
CA LEU A 26 8.56 -10.40 6.99
C LEU A 26 7.57 -9.70 6.05
N TRP A 27 7.94 -8.53 5.50
CA TRP A 27 7.09 -7.72 4.62
C TRP A 27 7.35 -7.97 3.13
N THR A 28 8.56 -8.40 2.77
CA THR A 28 8.93 -8.78 1.40
C THR A 28 9.45 -10.22 1.31
N PRO A 29 8.67 -11.23 1.74
CA PRO A 29 9.10 -12.61 1.66
C PRO A 29 9.10 -13.10 0.20
N GLU A 30 10.06 -13.97 -0.14
CA GLU A 30 10.16 -14.60 -1.47
C GLU A 30 8.91 -15.43 -1.83
N HIS A 31 8.18 -15.88 -0.81
CA HIS A 31 7.01 -16.72 -0.94
C HIS A 31 5.82 -16.14 -0.21
N ARG A 32 4.62 -16.49 -0.70
CA ARG A 32 3.38 -16.07 -0.04
C ARG A 32 3.35 -16.64 1.38
N PRO A 33 3.24 -15.80 2.42
CA PRO A 33 3.18 -16.26 3.79
C PRO A 33 1.95 -17.13 4.03
N LYS A 34 2.03 -18.01 5.05
CA LYS A 34 0.91 -18.83 5.50
C LYS A 34 -0.28 -17.94 5.86
N GLN A 35 -1.49 -18.49 5.77
CA GLN A 35 -2.72 -17.71 5.86
C GLN A 35 -2.87 -16.99 7.21
N ASP A 36 -2.52 -17.66 8.30
CA ASP A 36 -2.50 -17.11 9.67
C ASP A 36 -1.58 -15.90 9.79
N VAL A 37 -0.32 -16.04 9.32
CA VAL A 37 0.66 -14.95 9.31
C VAL A 37 0.14 -13.80 8.45
N ARG A 38 -0.34 -14.10 7.23
CA ARG A 38 -0.85 -13.08 6.31
C ARG A 38 -2.00 -12.28 6.93
N VAL A 39 -2.98 -12.94 7.55
CA VAL A 39 -4.12 -12.26 8.19
C VAL A 39 -3.64 -11.34 9.30
N HIS A 40 -2.66 -11.75 10.09
CA HIS A 40 -2.07 -10.91 11.13
C HIS A 40 -1.43 -9.64 10.54
N LEU A 41 -0.61 -9.77 9.49
CA LEU A 41 0.03 -8.62 8.84
C LEU A 41 -1.00 -7.69 8.18
N GLU A 42 -2.04 -8.26 7.55
CA GLU A 42 -3.14 -7.47 6.98
C GLU A 42 -3.86 -6.64 8.06
N GLN A 43 -4.07 -7.20 9.26
CA GLN A 43 -4.66 -6.48 10.38
C GLN A 43 -3.78 -5.33 10.87
N MET A 44 -2.45 -5.53 10.93
CA MET A 44 -1.51 -4.45 11.25
C MET A 44 -1.64 -3.32 10.23
N CYS A 45 -1.64 -3.63 8.93
CA CYS A 45 -1.79 -2.63 7.88
C CYS A 45 -3.12 -1.86 7.96
N ARG A 46 -4.22 -2.50 8.37
CA ARG A 46 -5.53 -1.81 8.52
C ARG A 46 -5.52 -0.72 9.59
N ARG A 47 -4.63 -0.81 10.58
CA ARG A 47 -4.49 0.17 11.68
C ARG A 47 -3.38 1.19 11.40
N CYS A 48 -2.66 1.03 10.29
CA CYS A 48 -1.54 1.90 9.92
C CYS A 48 -2.06 3.27 9.44
N PRO A 49 -1.59 4.40 10.00
CA PRO A 49 -2.08 5.72 9.64
C PRO A 49 -1.70 6.14 8.21
N VAL A 50 -0.60 5.60 7.69
CA VAL A 50 -0.05 5.91 6.35
C VAL A 50 -0.43 4.85 5.29
N ARG A 51 -1.56 4.17 5.51
CA ARG A 51 -2.01 3.06 4.66
C ARG A 51 -2.28 3.51 3.22
N GLN A 52 -2.86 4.70 3.03
CA GLN A 52 -3.17 5.24 1.71
C GLN A 52 -1.89 5.60 0.95
N GLU A 53 -0.96 6.30 1.61
CA GLU A 53 0.34 6.66 1.04
C GLU A 53 1.17 5.42 0.68
N CYS A 54 1.16 4.39 1.54
CA CYS A 54 1.81 3.11 1.26
C CYS A 54 1.24 2.44 0.00
N ALA A 55 -0.08 2.47 -0.17
CA ALA A 55 -0.72 1.90 -1.35
C ALA A 55 -0.38 2.69 -2.62
N GLY A 56 -0.41 4.02 -2.55
CA GLY A 56 -0.07 4.89 -3.68
C GLY A 56 1.38 4.72 -4.12
N ASP A 57 2.31 4.70 -3.17
CA ASP A 57 3.74 4.47 -3.42
C ASP A 57 3.97 3.10 -4.07
N ALA A 58 3.27 2.05 -3.62
CA ALA A 58 3.37 0.71 -4.20
C ALA A 58 2.86 0.64 -5.65
N VAL A 59 1.79 1.38 -5.98
CA VAL A 59 1.29 1.48 -7.36
C VAL A 59 2.26 2.26 -8.24
N VAL A 60 2.70 3.44 -7.79
CA VAL A 60 3.58 4.34 -8.55
C VAL A 60 4.94 3.70 -8.82
N SER A 61 5.52 3.04 -7.82
CA SER A 61 6.79 2.32 -7.95
C SER A 61 6.66 0.96 -8.66
N ALA A 62 5.43 0.54 -8.97
CA ALA A 62 5.12 -0.78 -9.52
C ALA A 62 5.78 -1.90 -8.69
N ALA A 63 5.45 -1.90 -7.40
CA ALA A 63 6.09 -2.71 -6.37
C ALA A 63 6.27 -4.19 -6.77
N GLU A 64 7.38 -4.74 -6.33
CA GLU A 64 7.72 -6.15 -6.47
C GLU A 64 6.93 -7.01 -5.47
N SER A 65 7.32 -8.28 -5.29
CA SER A 65 6.61 -9.19 -4.39
C SER A 65 6.74 -8.77 -2.93
N GLY A 66 5.61 -8.76 -2.22
CA GLY A 66 5.57 -8.42 -0.80
C GLY A 66 4.17 -8.09 -0.32
N LEU A 67 4.07 -7.54 0.89
CA LEU A 67 2.83 -7.08 1.49
C LEU A 67 2.84 -5.55 1.65
N TYR A 68 1.89 -4.89 0.99
CA TYR A 68 1.78 -3.43 0.97
C TYR A 68 0.35 -3.01 1.32
N ALA A 69 0.17 -2.08 2.26
CA ALA A 69 -1.14 -1.59 2.69
C ALA A 69 -2.19 -2.69 3.05
N GLY A 70 -1.71 -3.89 3.42
CA GLY A 70 -2.54 -5.07 3.71
C GLY A 70 -2.96 -5.86 2.47
N VAL A 71 -2.25 -5.72 1.35
CA VAL A 71 -2.45 -6.45 0.10
C VAL A 71 -1.20 -7.23 -0.22
N TRP A 72 -1.36 -8.53 -0.46
CA TRP A 72 -0.28 -9.36 -0.98
C TRP A 72 -0.07 -9.10 -2.47
N VAL A 73 1.11 -8.57 -2.80
CA VAL A 73 1.60 -8.40 -4.17
C VAL A 73 2.42 -9.63 -4.54
N PRO A 74 1.99 -10.43 -5.52
CA PRO A 74 2.78 -11.55 -6.03
C PRO A 74 3.91 -11.05 -6.93
N GLU A 75 4.86 -11.92 -7.26
CA GLU A 75 5.90 -11.60 -8.24
C GLU A 75 5.30 -11.13 -9.58
N ARG A 76 5.95 -10.14 -10.20
CA ARG A 76 5.49 -9.49 -11.45
C ARG A 76 5.34 -10.46 -12.63
N ARG A 77 6.04 -11.60 -12.61
CA ARG A 77 5.87 -12.68 -13.60
C ARG A 77 4.45 -13.26 -13.59
N LYS A 78 3.73 -13.20 -12.47
CA LYS A 78 2.32 -13.61 -12.32
C LYS A 78 1.38 -12.47 -12.75
N LYS A 79 1.50 -12.05 -14.02
CA LYS A 79 0.90 -10.82 -14.58
C LYS A 79 -0.54 -10.53 -14.11
N THR A 80 -1.46 -11.50 -14.23
CA THR A 80 -2.87 -11.32 -13.85
C THR A 80 -3.03 -11.07 -12.35
N GLN A 81 -2.36 -11.85 -11.50
CA GLN A 81 -2.48 -11.74 -10.05
C GLN A 81 -1.81 -10.44 -9.55
N TRP A 82 -0.69 -10.06 -10.17
CA TRP A 82 -0.03 -8.80 -9.89
C TRP A 82 -0.91 -7.61 -10.28
N ALA A 83 -1.52 -7.62 -11.47
CA ALA A 83 -2.43 -6.56 -11.91
C ALA A 83 -3.65 -6.42 -10.98
N MET A 84 -4.22 -7.53 -10.51
CA MET A 84 -5.29 -7.50 -9.50
C MET A 84 -4.83 -6.88 -8.17
N ALA A 85 -3.61 -7.20 -7.72
CA ALA A 85 -3.04 -6.61 -6.51
C ALA A 85 -2.82 -5.10 -6.67
N MET A 86 -2.29 -4.65 -7.82
CA MET A 86 -2.11 -3.23 -8.13
C MET A 86 -3.44 -2.47 -8.20
N GLY A 87 -4.47 -3.05 -8.83
CA GLY A 87 -5.82 -2.45 -8.84
C GLY A 87 -6.36 -2.27 -7.42
N ARG A 88 -6.22 -3.31 -6.57
CA ARG A 88 -6.63 -3.22 -5.17
C ARG A 88 -5.85 -2.16 -4.38
N LEU A 89 -4.56 -1.99 -4.66
CA LEU A 89 -3.76 -0.91 -4.07
C LEU A 89 -4.21 0.47 -4.57
N GLY A 90 -4.55 0.60 -5.85
CA GLY A 90 -5.11 1.83 -6.43
C GLY A 90 -6.41 2.26 -5.76
N GLU A 91 -7.31 1.31 -5.49
CA GLU A 91 -8.54 1.54 -4.70
C GLU A 91 -8.22 2.06 -3.29
N ILE A 92 -7.26 1.44 -2.58
CA ILE A 92 -6.87 1.86 -1.22
C ILE A 92 -6.23 3.24 -1.22
N ALA A 93 -5.45 3.55 -2.26
CA ALA A 93 -4.79 4.83 -2.45
C ALA A 93 -5.76 5.95 -2.90
N GLY A 94 -7.01 5.61 -3.25
CA GLY A 94 -7.98 6.56 -3.80
C GLY A 94 -7.63 7.02 -5.23
N LEU A 95 -6.73 6.33 -5.93
CA LEU A 95 -6.30 6.67 -7.29
C LEU A 95 -7.35 6.30 -8.35
N ASP A 96 -8.22 5.34 -8.03
CA ASP A 96 -9.36 4.94 -8.88
C ASP A 96 -10.60 5.82 -8.64
N ALA A 97 -10.62 6.68 -7.61
CA ALA A 97 -11.75 7.58 -7.30
C ALA A 97 -11.78 8.85 -8.18
N GLY A 98 -11.14 8.81 -9.35
CA GLY A 98 -11.10 9.87 -10.35
C GLY A 98 -12.29 9.87 -11.32
N SER A 99 -13.49 9.57 -10.84
CA SER A 99 -14.76 9.84 -11.54
C SER A 99 -15.87 10.03 -10.52
N GLY A 100 -15.82 11.11 -9.72
CA GLY A 100 -16.92 11.34 -8.80
C GLY A 100 -16.84 12.47 -7.78
N GLU A 101 -15.81 13.31 -7.71
CA GLU A 101 -15.80 14.36 -6.69
C GLU A 101 -15.22 15.68 -7.17
N LEU A 102 -16.00 16.37 -8.03
CA LEU A 102 -15.87 17.83 -8.22
C LEU A 102 -17.21 18.44 -8.62
N THR A 103 -18.28 18.19 -7.85
CA THR A 103 -19.54 18.94 -8.04
C THR A 103 -20.34 19.05 -6.75
N THR A 104 -19.89 19.87 -5.80
CA THR A 104 -20.77 20.66 -4.91
C THR A 104 -19.91 21.62 -4.07
N LEU A 105 -19.32 22.62 -4.72
CA LEU A 105 -18.95 23.86 -4.05
C LEU A 105 -19.67 25.00 -4.78
N GLY A 106 -20.61 25.65 -4.08
CA GLY A 106 -21.04 27.01 -4.37
C GLY A 106 -22.37 27.18 -5.12
N VAL A 107 -23.45 27.41 -4.37
CA VAL A 107 -24.12 28.73 -4.33
C VAL A 107 -24.97 28.79 -3.06
N SER A 108 -24.67 29.79 -2.24
CA SER A 108 -25.40 30.17 -1.03
C SER A 108 -26.45 31.23 -1.37
N ALA A 109 -27.52 31.21 -0.57
CA ALA A 109 -28.50 32.27 -0.26
C ALA A 109 -29.52 32.65 -1.35
#